data_AF-A0AAJ0GZT0-F1
#
_entry.id   AF-A0AAJ0GZT0-F1
#
_cell.length_a   1.000
_cell.length_b   1.000
_cell.length_c   1.000
_cell.angle_alpha   90.00
_cell.angle_beta   90.00
_cell.angle_gamma   90.00
#
_symmetry.space_group_name_H-M   'P 1'
#
loop_
_entity.id
_entity.type
_entity.pdbx_description
1 polymer ?
#
loop_
_entity_poly.entity_id
_entity_poly.type
_entity_poly.pdbx_seq_one_letter_code
_entity_poly.pdbx_strand_id
1 'polypeptide(L)'
;MASSKVMDWAPSLSAPDFKAVEAVLLELERYLTLRTYLQGYQLSTADKDIWTALRTNKVANGIVRKGSLTNVARWSSFIEASHPEIQGEIKAAQTKEKEKRAAASRAGGNYNIGLKNTENGIVTRFPPEPSGYLHIGHAKAAFLNDYFA
;
A
#
# COMPACT_ATOMS: atom_id res chain seq x y z
N MET A 1 -9.62 -3.96 -32.65
CA MET A 1 -8.65 -4.81 -31.93
C MET A 1 -8.03 -4.16 -30.68
N ALA A 2 -7.95 -2.82 -30.54
CA ALA A 2 -7.37 -2.20 -29.33
C ALA A 2 -8.23 -2.33 -28.05
N SER A 3 -9.52 -2.68 -28.18
CA SER A 3 -10.47 -2.69 -27.06
C SER A 3 -10.33 -3.89 -26.12
N SER A 4 -9.81 -5.02 -26.59
CA SER A 4 -9.64 -6.22 -25.74
C SER A 4 -8.44 -6.05 -24.80
N LYS A 5 -7.32 -5.52 -25.31
CA LYS A 5 -6.07 -5.35 -24.55
C LYS A 5 -6.22 -4.46 -23.30
N VAL A 6 -7.12 -3.48 -23.34
CA VAL A 6 -7.34 -2.57 -22.21
C VAL A 6 -7.91 -3.32 -21.00
N MET A 7 -8.76 -4.33 -21.21
CA MET A 7 -9.35 -5.10 -20.11
C MET A 7 -8.33 -6.00 -19.39
N ASP A 8 -7.26 -6.40 -20.08
CA ASP A 8 -6.21 -7.27 -19.51
C ASP A 8 -5.25 -6.52 -18.56
N TRP A 9 -5.27 -5.18 -18.56
CA TRP A 9 -4.39 -4.37 -17.72
C TRP A 9 -4.81 -4.33 -16.24
N ALA A 10 -6.11 -4.31 -15.94
CA ALA A 10 -6.61 -4.28 -14.56
C ALA A 10 -6.13 -5.46 -13.69
N PRO A 11 -6.22 -6.75 -14.14
CA PRO A 11 -5.69 -7.86 -13.37
C PRO A 11 -4.17 -7.81 -13.24
N SER A 12 -3.46 -7.35 -14.26
CA SER A 12 -2.00 -7.21 -14.24
C SER A 12 -1.53 -6.13 -13.25
N LEU A 13 -2.27 -5.04 -13.11
CA LEU A 13 -2.01 -3.98 -12.14
C LEU A 13 -2.31 -4.41 -10.69
N SER A 14 -3.16 -5.41 -10.52
CA SER A 14 -3.49 -5.98 -9.21
C SER A 14 -2.43 -7.00 -8.73
N ALA A 15 -1.54 -7.44 -9.61
CA ALA A 15 -0.46 -8.36 -9.26
C ALA A 15 0.59 -7.68 -8.34
N PRO A 16 1.24 -8.44 -7.44
CA PRO A 16 2.27 -7.92 -6.54
C PRO A 16 3.64 -7.69 -7.23
N ASP A 17 3.81 -8.11 -8.48
CA ASP A 17 5.09 -8.01 -9.19
C ASP A 17 5.33 -6.58 -9.70
N PHE A 18 6.36 -5.93 -9.15
CA PHE A 18 6.77 -4.57 -9.51
C PHE A 18 7.08 -4.42 -11.01
N LYS A 19 7.82 -5.36 -11.59
CA LYS A 19 8.31 -5.23 -12.97
C LYS A 19 7.17 -5.39 -13.98
N ALA A 20 6.23 -6.28 -13.68
CA ALA A 20 5.01 -6.44 -14.46
C ALA A 20 4.12 -5.18 -14.40
N VAL A 21 3.95 -4.61 -13.20
CA VAL A 21 3.17 -3.37 -13.00
C VAL A 21 3.79 -2.20 -13.75
N GLU A 22 5.12 -2.04 -13.70
CA GLU A 22 5.81 -0.96 -14.41
C GLU A 22 5.65 -1.04 -15.93
N ALA A 23 5.78 -2.25 -16.51
CA ALA A 23 5.59 -2.46 -17.95
C ALA A 23 4.17 -2.07 -18.39
N VAL A 24 3.14 -2.47 -17.63
CA VAL A 24 1.73 -2.14 -17.93
C VAL A 24 1.46 -0.65 -17.76
N LEU A 25 2.05 -0.01 -16.75
CA LEU A 25 1.95 1.43 -16.54
C LEU A 25 2.55 2.23 -17.70
N LEU A 26 3.67 1.79 -18.26
CA LEU A 26 4.28 2.42 -19.44
C LEU A 26 3.41 2.23 -20.69
N GLU A 27 2.77 1.08 -20.87
CA GLU A 27 1.80 0.90 -21.95
C GLU A 27 0.59 1.82 -21.79
N LEU A 28 0.05 1.91 -20.57
CA LEU A 28 -1.07 2.78 -20.22
C LEU A 28 -0.74 4.26 -20.46
N GLU A 29 0.47 4.70 -20.06
CA GLU A 29 0.97 6.05 -20.30
C GLU A 29 0.97 6.42 -21.79
N ARG A 30 1.47 5.50 -22.64
CA ARG A 30 1.45 5.68 -24.10
C ARG A 30 0.03 5.70 -24.64
N TYR A 31 -0.84 4.82 -24.12
CA TYR A 31 -2.23 4.74 -24.56
C TYR A 31 -3.05 5.99 -24.22
N LEU A 32 -2.76 6.63 -23.09
CA LEU A 32 -3.44 7.80 -22.56
C LEU A 32 -2.93 9.13 -23.14
N THR A 33 -1.87 9.13 -23.96
CA THR A 33 -1.26 10.35 -24.54
C THR A 33 -2.27 11.26 -25.23
N LEU A 34 -3.20 10.70 -26.01
CA LEU A 34 -4.21 11.45 -26.78
C LEU A 34 -5.64 11.13 -26.33
N ARG A 35 -5.81 10.49 -25.18
CA ARG A 35 -7.12 10.00 -24.70
C ARG A 35 -7.47 10.57 -23.33
N THR A 36 -8.75 10.85 -23.17
CA THR A 36 -9.35 11.30 -21.90
C THR A 36 -9.98 10.14 -21.12
N TYR A 37 -10.57 9.19 -21.84
CA TYR A 37 -11.08 7.92 -21.31
C TYR A 37 -10.46 6.75 -22.06
N LEU A 38 -10.44 5.57 -21.44
CA LEU A 38 -9.88 4.38 -22.06
C LEU A 38 -10.73 3.87 -23.22
N GLN A 39 -12.06 4.05 -23.14
CA GLN A 39 -12.97 3.62 -24.18
C GLN A 39 -13.96 4.74 -24.54
N GLY A 40 -13.76 5.35 -25.70
CA GLY A 40 -14.63 6.44 -26.20
C GLY A 40 -14.44 7.75 -25.44
N TYR A 41 -15.55 8.42 -25.14
CA TYR A 41 -15.60 9.77 -24.55
C TYR A 41 -16.38 9.83 -23.23
N GLN A 42 -16.64 8.68 -22.61
CA GLN A 42 -17.38 8.57 -21.36
C GLN A 42 -16.70 7.56 -20.43
N LEU A 43 -17.02 7.62 -19.14
CA LEU A 43 -16.51 6.68 -18.15
C LEU A 43 -16.95 5.24 -18.48
N SER A 44 -15.98 4.40 -18.84
CA SER A 44 -16.23 2.98 -19.11
C SER A 44 -15.99 2.10 -17.88
N THR A 45 -16.39 0.83 -17.95
CA THR A 45 -16.04 -0.17 -16.91
C THR A 45 -14.53 -0.35 -16.80
N ALA A 46 -13.82 -0.33 -17.93
CA ALA A 46 -12.36 -0.43 -17.96
C ALA A 46 -11.66 0.72 -17.22
N ASP A 47 -12.18 1.96 -17.33
CA ASP A 47 -11.67 3.11 -16.58
C ASP A 47 -11.82 2.88 -15.07
N LYS A 48 -12.99 2.39 -14.62
CA LYS A 48 -13.27 2.10 -13.20
C LYS A 48 -12.35 1.01 -12.66
N ASP A 49 -12.19 -0.08 -13.41
CA ASP A 49 -11.42 -1.25 -12.97
C ASP A 49 -9.93 -0.91 -12.86
N ILE A 50 -9.37 -0.23 -13.88
CA ILE A 50 -7.97 0.18 -13.87
C ILE A 50 -7.71 1.23 -12.79
N TRP A 51 -8.60 2.23 -12.65
CA TRP A 51 -8.44 3.25 -11.62
C TRP A 51 -8.48 2.64 -10.21
N THR A 52 -9.38 1.67 -9.99
CA THR A 52 -9.48 0.92 -8.74
C THR A 52 -8.23 0.10 -8.47
N ALA A 53 -7.72 -0.64 -9.47
CA ALA A 53 -6.49 -1.42 -9.36
C ALA A 53 -5.26 -0.55 -9.03
N LEU A 54 -5.16 0.65 -9.63
CA LEU A 54 -4.09 1.60 -9.32
C LEU A 54 -4.18 2.12 -7.88
N ARG A 55 -5.39 2.33 -7.35
CA ARG A 55 -5.59 2.87 -6.00
C ARG A 55 -5.44 1.83 -4.90
N THR A 56 -5.74 0.56 -5.18
CA THR A 56 -5.60 -0.55 -4.24
C THR A 56 -4.14 -1.02 -4.15
N ASN A 57 -3.40 -1.02 -5.26
CA ASN A 57 -1.99 -1.38 -5.28
C ASN A 57 -1.11 -0.21 -4.79
N LYS A 58 -0.43 -0.40 -3.65
CA LYS A 58 0.44 0.63 -3.04
C LYS A 58 1.61 1.04 -3.93
N VAL A 59 2.18 0.10 -4.68
CA VAL A 59 3.29 0.35 -5.59
C VAL A 59 2.82 1.25 -6.72
N ALA A 60 1.76 0.83 -7.41
CA ALA A 60 1.19 1.58 -8.52
C ALA A 60 0.73 2.98 -8.06
N ASN A 61 0.01 3.09 -6.95
CA ASN A 61 -0.43 4.36 -6.39
C ASN A 61 0.76 5.29 -6.06
N GLY A 62 1.85 4.73 -5.54
CA GLY A 62 3.09 5.49 -5.28
C GLY A 62 3.71 6.06 -6.55
N ILE A 63 3.78 5.26 -7.62
CA ILE A 63 4.31 5.69 -8.93
C ILE A 63 3.43 6.79 -9.54
N VAL A 64 2.11 6.60 -9.52
CA VAL A 64 1.16 7.59 -10.04
C VAL A 64 1.26 8.91 -9.28
N ARG A 65 1.37 8.86 -7.94
CA ARG A 65 1.53 10.07 -7.11
C ARG A 65 2.89 10.75 -7.25
N LYS A 66 3.94 10.00 -7.58
CA LYS A 66 5.26 10.57 -7.91
C LYS A 66 5.20 11.45 -9.15
N GLY A 67 4.21 11.23 -10.03
CA GLY A 67 4.00 12.07 -11.22
C GLY A 67 5.01 11.81 -12.34
N SER A 68 5.78 10.73 -12.29
CA SER A 68 6.72 10.36 -13.37
C SER A 68 6.01 9.92 -14.65
N LEU A 69 4.75 9.52 -14.55
CA LEU A 69 3.87 9.15 -15.65
C LEU A 69 2.79 10.23 -15.80
N THR A 70 3.10 11.27 -16.58
CA THR A 70 2.29 12.49 -16.67
C THR A 70 0.86 12.21 -17.14
N ASN A 71 0.69 11.38 -18.16
CA ASN A 71 -0.63 11.12 -18.76
C ASN A 71 -1.50 10.27 -17.83
N VAL A 72 -0.92 9.27 -17.16
CA VAL A 72 -1.60 8.45 -16.15
C VAL A 72 -1.94 9.28 -14.91
N ALA A 73 -1.02 10.13 -14.43
CA ALA A 73 -1.27 11.01 -13.28
C ALA A 73 -2.39 12.02 -13.58
N ARG A 74 -2.34 12.66 -14.75
CA ARG A 74 -3.40 13.55 -15.24
C ARG A 74 -4.74 12.81 -15.35
N TRP A 75 -4.77 11.64 -15.98
CA TRP A 75 -5.99 10.85 -16.14
C TRP A 75 -6.55 10.41 -14.78
N SER A 76 -5.73 9.88 -13.89
CA SER A 76 -6.16 9.43 -12.56
C SER A 76 -6.77 10.59 -11.74
N SER A 77 -6.16 11.78 -11.83
CA SER A 77 -6.66 13.00 -11.17
C SER A 77 -7.95 13.51 -11.81
N PHE A 78 -8.07 13.41 -13.14
CA PHE A 78 -9.27 13.79 -13.87
C PHE A 78 -10.46 12.88 -13.53
N ILE A 79 -10.25 11.56 -13.48
CA ILE A 79 -11.28 10.60 -13.05
C ILE A 79 -11.68 10.86 -11.61
N GLU A 80 -10.72 11.15 -10.73
CA GLU A 80 -11.01 11.51 -9.34
C GLU A 80 -11.89 12.78 -9.27
N ALA A 81 -11.53 13.85 -9.98
CA ALA A 81 -12.29 15.10 -9.95
C ALA A 81 -13.69 14.97 -10.59
N SER A 82 -13.82 14.20 -11.67
CA SER A 82 -15.05 14.12 -12.46
C SER A 82 -16.07 13.11 -11.91
N HIS A 83 -15.61 12.10 -11.18
CA HIS A 83 -16.42 10.97 -10.72
C HIS A 83 -16.23 10.67 -9.23
N PRO A 84 -16.70 11.55 -8.33
CA PRO A 84 -16.58 11.35 -6.88
C PRO A 84 -17.27 10.07 -6.37
N GLU A 85 -18.27 9.56 -7.10
CA GLU A 85 -19.01 8.33 -6.78
C GLU A 85 -18.13 7.09 -6.70
N ILE A 86 -17.07 7.00 -7.51
CA ILE A 86 -16.14 5.84 -7.52
C ILE A 86 -15.25 5.86 -6.27
N GLN A 87 -15.04 7.04 -5.68
CA GLN A 87 -14.09 7.20 -4.58
C GLN A 87 -14.62 6.67 -3.24
N GLY A 88 -15.96 6.65 -3.06
CA GLY A 88 -16.58 6.35 -1.77
C GLY A 88 -16.14 5.00 -1.20
N GLU A 89 -16.19 3.96 -2.03
CA GLU A 89 -15.85 2.59 -1.64
C GLU A 89 -14.36 2.44 -1.30
N ILE A 90 -13.48 3.03 -2.13
CA ILE A 90 -12.04 2.94 -1.93
C ILE A 90 -11.59 3.74 -0.70
N LYS A 91 -12.12 4.96 -0.51
CA LYS A 91 -11.82 5.78 0.67
C LYS A 91 -12.31 5.09 1.95
N ALA A 92 -13.48 4.46 1.93
CA ALA A 92 -13.97 3.67 3.06
C ALA A 92 -13.05 2.48 3.36
N ALA A 93 -12.61 1.74 2.34
CA ALA A 93 -11.67 0.62 2.50
C ALA A 93 -10.30 1.08 3.06
N GLN A 94 -9.75 2.18 2.55
CA GLN A 94 -8.49 2.75 3.02
C GLN A 94 -8.59 3.27 4.46
N THR A 95 -9.72 3.87 4.83
CA THR A 95 -9.98 4.35 6.20
C THR A 95 -10.05 3.18 7.16
N LYS A 96 -10.77 2.10 6.82
CA LYS A 96 -10.83 0.87 7.63
C LYS A 96 -9.44 0.24 7.85
N GLU A 97 -8.61 0.17 6.80
CA GLU A 97 -7.24 -0.34 6.94
C GLU A 97 -6.37 0.55 7.83
N LYS A 98 -6.51 1.88 7.71
CA LYS A 98 -5.80 2.83 8.57
C LYS A 98 -6.25 2.70 10.02
N GLU A 99 -7.55 2.57 10.27
CA GLU A 99 -8.12 2.36 11.60
C GLU A 99 -7.67 1.04 12.20
N LYS A 100 -7.65 -0.05 11.43
CA LYS A 100 -7.14 -1.36 11.86
C LYS A 100 -5.66 -1.28 12.24
N ARG A 101 -4.83 -0.59 11.45
CA ARG A 101 -3.42 -0.36 11.77
C ARG A 101 -3.25 0.51 13.02
N ALA A 102 -4.05 1.56 13.17
CA ALA A 102 -4.03 2.42 14.34
C ALA A 102 -4.56 1.72 15.61
N ALA A 103 -5.48 0.77 15.46
CA ALA A 103 -5.95 -0.10 16.54
C ALA A 103 -4.86 -1.11 16.92
N ALA A 104 -4.22 -1.74 15.93
CA ALA A 104 -3.09 -2.65 16.15
C ALA A 104 -1.89 -1.96 16.80
N SER A 105 -1.60 -0.70 16.46
CA SER A 105 -0.53 0.07 17.12
C SER A 105 -0.90 0.50 18.54
N ARG A 106 -2.19 0.72 18.83
CA ARG A 106 -2.69 1.05 20.17
C ARG A 106 -2.79 -0.18 21.08
N ALA A 107 -2.92 -1.38 20.51
CA ALA A 107 -2.95 -2.63 21.26
C ALA A 107 -1.61 -3.00 21.93
N GLY A 108 -0.55 -2.21 21.71
CA GLY A 108 0.78 -2.51 22.24
C GLY A 108 1.45 -3.68 21.52
N GLY A 109 2.72 -3.94 21.84
CA GLY A 109 3.39 -5.16 21.36
C GLY A 109 2.77 -6.37 22.05
N ASN A 110 2.41 -7.40 21.28
CA ASN A 110 2.02 -8.68 21.89
C ASN A 110 3.29 -9.37 22.43
N TYR A 111 3.42 -9.45 23.75
CA TYR A 111 4.55 -10.09 24.44
C TYR A 111 4.37 -11.62 24.58
N ASN A 112 3.27 -12.18 24.08
CA ASN A 112 2.99 -13.61 24.08
C ASN A 112 3.83 -14.33 23.00
N ILE A 113 5.15 -14.28 23.18
CA ILE A 113 6.14 -14.97 22.37
C ILE A 113 6.18 -16.39 22.94
N GLY A 114 5.54 -17.35 22.26
CA GLY A 114 5.47 -18.75 22.70
C GLY A 114 6.84 -19.45 22.68
N LEU A 115 7.71 -19.09 23.62
CA LEU A 115 9.05 -19.65 23.79
C LEU A 115 8.91 -21.08 24.32
N LYS A 116 9.37 -22.06 23.52
CA LYS A 116 9.38 -23.48 23.87
C LYS A 116 10.72 -23.82 24.52
N ASN A 117 10.71 -24.71 25.52
CA ASN A 117 11.89 -25.26 26.20
C ASN A 117 12.71 -24.26 27.07
N THR A 118 12.06 -23.36 27.81
CA THR A 118 12.72 -22.54 28.84
C THR A 118 12.70 -23.25 30.20
N GLU A 119 13.48 -24.31 30.36
CA GLU A 119 13.57 -25.06 31.63
C GLU A 119 14.25 -24.26 32.76
N ASN A 120 15.09 -23.27 32.42
CA ASN A 120 15.85 -22.43 33.36
C ASN A 120 15.49 -20.93 33.31
N GLY A 121 14.32 -20.56 32.78
CA GLY A 121 13.91 -19.15 32.63
C GLY A 121 14.64 -18.41 31.49
N ILE A 122 14.24 -17.16 31.23
CA ILE A 122 14.79 -16.32 30.15
C ILE A 122 15.83 -15.39 30.74
N VAL A 123 17.09 -15.50 30.29
CA VAL A 123 18.16 -14.57 30.68
C VAL A 123 18.36 -13.57 29.55
N THR A 124 17.94 -12.32 29.74
CA THR A 124 18.34 -11.25 28.82
C THR A 124 19.71 -10.72 29.25
N ARG A 125 20.67 -10.63 28.31
CA ARG A 125 21.96 -9.98 28.57
C ARG A 125 21.91 -8.57 28.02
N PHE A 126 21.56 -7.63 28.87
CA PHE A 126 21.89 -6.23 28.60
C PHE A 126 23.38 -6.03 28.86
N PRO A 127 24.15 -5.43 27.92
CA PRO A 127 25.46 -4.93 28.25
C PRO A 127 25.34 -3.95 29.44
N PRO A 128 26.28 -3.96 30.40
CA PRO A 128 26.21 -3.15 31.62
C PRO A 128 26.21 -1.64 31.33
N GLU A 129 26.51 -1.23 30.10
CA GLU A 129 26.38 0.14 29.60
C GLU A 129 25.46 0.15 28.37
N PRO A 130 24.31 0.84 28.40
CA PRO A 130 23.53 1.10 27.20
C PRO A 130 24.38 1.97 26.27
N SER A 131 24.80 1.44 25.12
CA SER A 131 25.63 2.16 24.17
C SER A 131 24.81 3.31 23.53
N GLY A 132 24.85 4.50 24.15
CA GLY A 132 24.26 5.72 23.61
C GLY A 132 23.20 6.39 24.49
N TYR A 133 22.65 7.50 23.99
CA TYR A 133 21.66 8.32 24.71
C TYR A 133 20.35 7.58 24.95
N LEU A 134 19.65 7.92 26.04
CA LEU A 134 18.32 7.37 26.34
C LEU A 134 17.36 7.57 25.17
N HIS A 135 16.92 6.48 24.55
CA HIS A 135 15.95 6.50 23.46
C HIS A 135 14.84 5.46 23.71
N ILE A 136 13.76 5.55 22.91
CA ILE A 136 12.58 4.67 22.98
C ILE A 136 12.93 3.16 22.96
N GLY A 137 14.08 2.81 22.39
CA GLY A 137 14.58 1.44 22.34
C GLY A 137 15.06 0.93 23.70
N HIS A 138 15.74 1.76 24.51
CA HIS A 138 16.13 1.38 25.87
C HIS A 138 14.90 1.11 26.76
N ALA A 139 13.89 1.98 26.70
CA ALA A 139 12.65 1.78 27.44
C ALA A 139 11.94 0.49 27.01
N LYS A 140 11.86 0.24 25.70
CA LYS A 140 11.26 -0.99 25.16
C LYS A 140 12.01 -2.23 25.67
N ALA A 141 13.33 -2.20 25.65
CA ALA A 141 14.16 -3.32 26.05
C ALA A 141 14.07 -3.61 27.56
N ALA A 142 13.97 -2.56 28.40
CA ALA A 142 13.70 -2.69 29.83
C ALA A 142 12.33 -3.32 30.12
N PHE A 143 11.27 -2.90 29.43
CA PHE A 143 9.93 -3.50 29.57
C PHE A 143 9.88 -4.97 29.10
N LEU A 144 10.64 -5.33 28.06
CA LEU A 144 10.75 -6.74 27.66
C LEU A 144 11.49 -7.56 28.73
N ASN A 145 12.53 -7.01 29.35
CA ASN A 145 13.23 -7.69 30.44
C ASN A 145 12.30 -7.93 31.63
N ASP A 146 11.57 -6.90 32.08
CA ASP A 146 10.61 -6.99 33.19
C ASP A 146 9.50 -8.02 32.92
N TYR A 147 9.08 -8.17 31.65
CA TYR A 147 8.07 -9.16 31.28
C TYR A 147 8.59 -10.62 31.26
N PHE A 148 9.88 -10.83 30.97
CA PHE A 148 10.46 -12.17 30.75
C PHE A 148 11.40 -12.67 31.87
N ALA A 149 11.96 -11.79 32.72
CA ALA A 149 12.86 -12.11 33.82
C ALA A 149 12.12 -12.27 35.16
#